data_AF-A0A8H5MSQ5-F1
#
_entry.id   AF-A0A8H5MSQ5-F1
#
_cell.length_a   1.000
_cell.length_b   1.000
_cell.length_c   1.000
_cell.angle_alpha   90.00
_cell.angle_beta   90.00
_cell.angle_gamma   90.00
#
_symmetry.space_group_name_H-M   'P 1'
#
loop_
_entity.id
_entity.type
_entity.pdbx_description
1 polymer ?
#
loop_
_entity_poly.entity_id
_entity_poly.type
_entity_poly.pdbx_seq_one_letter_code
_entity_poly.pdbx_strand_id
1 'polypeptide(L)'
;MSATTLDDIGKSISAVLLKPEETVNKLYYIHTVVMTQNQVLGYAREAAPGAEFAVEQVDTKVLVEAAWKRYNEGVRDRVSVRDFVIRASYGMGNGFFLKTDNEFLGIRQWSDEELKEEIFRRVKAKPPVSLKAPKE
;
A
#
# COMPACT_ATOMS: atom_id res chain seq x y z
N MET A 1 5.47 2.98 5.28
CA MET A 1 4.41 1.96 5.15
C MET A 1 5.02 0.68 4.62
N SER A 2 4.46 -0.44 5.05
CA SER A 2 4.70 -1.76 4.51
C SER A 2 3.89 -1.95 3.23
N ALA A 3 4.53 -2.47 2.19
CA ALA A 3 3.89 -2.82 0.93
C ALA A 3 4.41 -4.17 0.46
N THR A 4 3.55 -4.92 -0.23
CA THR A 4 3.83 -6.29 -0.64
C THR A 4 3.50 -6.45 -2.11
N THR A 5 4.39 -7.11 -2.85
CA THR A 5 4.12 -7.49 -4.23
C THR A 5 3.04 -8.57 -4.29
N LEU A 6 2.33 -8.68 -5.41
CA LEU A 6 1.35 -9.76 -5.60
C LEU A 6 2.02 -11.14 -5.58
N ASP A 7 3.25 -11.25 -6.09
CA ASP A 7 4.03 -12.48 -6.09
C ASP A 7 4.34 -12.94 -4.67
N ASP A 8 4.79 -12.03 -3.79
CA ASP A 8 5.08 -12.39 -2.40
C ASP A 8 3.80 -12.64 -1.59
N ILE A 9 2.67 -12.01 -1.92
CA ILE A 9 1.36 -12.41 -1.39
C ILE A 9 1.06 -13.87 -1.76
N GLY A 10 1.23 -14.24 -3.03
CA GLY A 10 1.01 -15.60 -3.51
C GLY A 10 1.92 -16.63 -2.83
N LYS A 11 3.21 -16.31 -2.68
CA LYS A 11 4.16 -17.14 -1.93
C LYS A 11 3.74 -17.32 -0.48
N SER A 12 3.32 -16.24 0.18
CA SER A 12 2.89 -16.28 1.59
C SER A 12 1.69 -17.20 1.80
N ILE A 13 0.67 -17.06 0.95
CA ILE A 13 -0.52 -17.91 0.99
C ILE A 13 -0.13 -19.38 0.77
N SER A 14 0.72 -19.65 -0.23
CA SER A 14 1.19 -21.00 -0.51
C SER A 14 1.96 -21.60 0.67
N ALA A 15 2.88 -20.83 1.27
CA ALA A 15 3.68 -21.26 2.42
C ALA A 15 2.80 -21.58 3.65
N VAL A 16 1.77 -20.77 3.91
CA VAL A 16 0.81 -21.01 4.99
C VAL A 16 0.03 -22.30 4.76
N LEU A 17 -0.49 -22.51 3.55
CA LEU A 17 -1.32 -23.66 3.21
C LEU A 17 -0.53 -24.98 3.15
N LEU A 18 0.76 -24.93 2.82
CA LEU A 18 1.65 -26.09 2.78
C LEU A 18 2.15 -26.52 4.17
N LYS A 19 2.01 -25.67 5.20
CA LYS A 19 2.44 -25.95 6.58
C LYS A 19 1.31 -25.79 7.61
N PRO A 20 0.16 -26.46 7.43
CA PRO A 20 -1.04 -26.21 8.24
C PRO A 20 -0.83 -26.48 9.74
N GLU A 21 -0.03 -27.47 10.11
CA GLU A 21 0.28 -27.77 11.52
C GLU A 21 1.03 -26.62 12.19
N GLU A 22 1.89 -25.92 11.45
CA GLU A 22 2.68 -24.80 11.95
C GLU A 22 1.91 -23.47 11.87
N THR A 23 0.88 -23.36 11.02
CA THR A 23 0.24 -22.08 10.66
C THR A 23 -1.21 -21.90 11.11
N VAL A 24 -1.87 -22.98 11.54
CA VAL A 24 -3.25 -22.93 12.01
C VAL A 24 -3.45 -21.91 13.14
N ASN A 25 -4.49 -21.08 13.03
CA ASN A 25 -4.88 -20.07 14.01
C ASN A 25 -3.80 -19.02 14.33
N LYS A 26 -2.89 -18.75 13.38
CA LYS A 26 -1.87 -17.70 13.51
C LYS A 26 -2.08 -16.56 12.53
N LEU A 27 -1.65 -15.38 12.92
CA LEU A 27 -1.61 -14.18 12.07
C LEU A 27 -0.18 -13.97 11.60
N TYR A 28 -0.01 -13.69 10.31
CA TYR A 28 1.28 -13.46 9.70
C TYR A 28 1.35 -12.05 9.09
N TYR A 29 2.37 -11.30 9.47
CA TYR A 29 2.65 -9.97 8.96
C TYR A 29 3.75 -10.06 7.92
N ILE A 30 3.51 -9.49 6.74
CA ILE A 30 4.45 -9.55 5.63
C ILE A 30 4.62 -8.18 5.00
N HIS A 31 5.81 -7.94 4.47
CA HIS A 31 6.01 -6.89 3.48
C HIS A 31 7.15 -7.27 2.54
N THR A 32 7.05 -6.85 1.30
CA THR A 32 8.19 -6.89 0.37
C THR A 32 9.10 -5.69 0.62
N VAL A 33 8.53 -4.52 0.88
CA VAL A 33 9.27 -3.26 1.01
C VAL A 33 8.65 -2.35 2.05
N VAL A 34 9.48 -1.54 2.70
CA VAL A 34 9.05 -0.42 3.53
C VAL A 34 9.34 0.87 2.78
N MET A 35 8.32 1.68 2.53
CA MET A 35 8.45 2.90 1.74
C MET A 35 7.54 4.04 2.19
N THR A 36 7.84 5.25 1.74
CA THR A 36 6.98 6.43 1.88
C THR A 36 6.43 6.88 0.52
N GLN A 37 5.30 7.59 0.52
CA GLN A 37 4.75 8.17 -0.70
C GLN A 37 5.74 9.16 -1.35
N ASN A 38 6.53 9.88 -0.55
CA ASN A 38 7.52 10.83 -1.04
C ASN A 38 8.71 10.14 -1.73
N GLN A 39 9.19 8.99 -1.21
CA GLN A 39 10.21 8.20 -1.89
C GLN A 39 9.71 7.72 -3.27
N VAL A 40 8.49 7.17 -3.31
CA VAL A 40 7.88 6.71 -4.57
C VAL A 40 7.73 7.84 -5.56
N LEU A 41 7.22 9.00 -5.12
CA LEU A 41 7.08 10.19 -5.96
C LEU A 41 8.44 10.69 -6.48
N GLY A 42 9.47 10.69 -5.63
CA GLY A 42 10.84 11.04 -6.01
C GLY A 42 11.35 10.16 -7.15
N TYR A 43 11.28 8.84 -6.99
CA TYR A 43 11.67 7.90 -8.03
C TYR A 43 10.82 8.02 -9.30
N ALA A 44 9.53 8.28 -9.18
CA ALA A 44 8.66 8.49 -10.34
C ALA A 44 9.05 9.73 -11.16
N ARG A 45 9.44 10.83 -10.49
CA ARG A 45 9.94 12.04 -11.14
C ARG A 45 11.28 11.80 -11.85
N GLU A 46 12.17 11.03 -11.23
CA GLU A 46 13.43 10.64 -11.87
C GLU A 46 13.20 9.74 -13.09
N ALA A 47 12.22 8.83 -13.03
CA ALA A 47 11.91 7.91 -14.11
C ALA A 47 11.30 8.60 -15.36
N ALA A 48 10.65 9.75 -15.18
CA ALA A 48 9.96 10.50 -16.22
C ALA A 48 10.30 12.01 -16.14
N PRO A 49 11.53 12.41 -16.53
CA PRO A 49 11.93 13.81 -16.53
C PRO A 49 11.13 14.56 -17.60
N GLY A 50 10.12 15.33 -17.15
CA GLY A 50 9.19 16.06 -18.02
C GLY A 50 7.72 15.71 -17.80
N ALA A 51 7.41 14.65 -17.05
CA ALA A 51 6.05 14.39 -16.59
C ALA A 51 5.70 15.30 -15.41
N GLU A 52 4.51 15.91 -15.45
CA GLU A 52 3.96 16.66 -14.33
C GLU A 52 3.17 15.73 -13.41
N PHE A 53 3.55 15.70 -12.14
CA PHE A 53 2.82 14.99 -11.09
C PHE A 53 2.13 16.01 -10.20
N ALA A 54 0.80 16.12 -10.32
CA ALA A 54 0.00 16.91 -9.39
C ALA A 54 0.10 16.30 -7.98
N VAL A 55 0.42 17.13 -6.99
CA VAL A 55 0.56 16.71 -5.59
C VAL A 55 -0.34 17.57 -4.74
N GLU A 56 -1.23 16.93 -4.00
CA GLU A 56 -2.02 17.56 -2.95
C GLU A 56 -1.51 17.09 -1.60
N GLN A 57 -1.20 18.05 -0.72
CA GLN A 57 -0.84 17.74 0.66
C GLN A 57 -2.11 17.64 1.49
N VAL A 58 -2.32 16.51 2.15
CA VAL A 58 -3.56 16.21 2.85
C VAL A 58 -3.29 15.95 4.33
N ASP A 59 -3.97 16.69 5.21
CA ASP A 59 -3.97 16.39 6.64
C ASP A 59 -4.98 15.28 6.96
N THR A 60 -4.46 14.12 7.35
CA THR A 60 -5.28 12.97 7.73
C THR A 60 -6.19 13.23 8.94
N LYS A 61 -5.89 14.22 9.80
CA LYS A 61 -6.78 14.62 10.91
C LYS A 61 -8.07 15.24 10.38
N VAL A 62 -7.95 16.14 9.41
CA VAL A 62 -9.11 16.76 8.75
C VAL A 62 -9.96 15.71 8.02
N LEU A 63 -9.31 14.74 7.35
CA LEU A 63 -10.00 13.64 6.69
C LEU A 63 -10.86 12.82 7.67
N VAL A 64 -10.30 12.47 8.84
CA VAL A 64 -11.03 11.62 9.80
C VAL A 64 -12.16 12.39 10.50
N GLU A 65 -12.01 13.70 10.73
CA GLU A 65 -13.10 14.54 11.24
C GLU A 65 -14.28 14.58 10.27
N ALA A 66 -14.01 14.79 8.97
CA ALA A 66 -15.04 14.76 7.93
C ALA A 66 -15.66 13.36 7.77
N ALA A 67 -14.88 12.29 7.94
CA ALA A 67 -15.37 10.91 7.94
C ALA A 67 -16.35 10.66 9.10
N TRP A 68 -16.00 11.11 10.32
CA TRP A 68 -16.89 10.99 11.47
C TRP A 68 -18.21 11.74 11.29
N LYS A 69 -18.18 12.96 10.73
CA LYS A 69 -19.40 13.71 10.43
C LYS A 69 -20.35 12.91 9.53
N ARG A 70 -19.85 12.44 8.38
CA ARG A 70 -20.60 11.60 7.44
C ARG A 70 -21.13 10.31 8.10
N TYR A 71 -20.28 9.64 8.86
CA TYR A 71 -20.65 8.39 9.54
C TYR A 71 -21.80 8.58 10.53
N ASN A 72 -21.79 9.67 11.30
CA ASN A 72 -22.82 10.00 12.27
C ASN A 72 -24.14 10.42 11.61
N GLU A 73 -24.07 11.01 10.42
CA GLU A 73 -25.23 11.30 9.56
C GLU A 73 -25.77 10.04 8.83
N GLY A 74 -25.16 8.87 9.05
CA GLY A 74 -25.57 7.60 8.46
C GLY A 74 -24.96 7.29 7.08
N VAL A 75 -24.08 8.16 6.57
CA VAL A 75 -23.39 7.96 5.29
C VAL A 75 -22.17 7.06 5.49
N ARG A 76 -22.24 5.83 4.99
CA ARG A 76 -21.24 4.76 5.20
C ARG A 76 -20.75 4.11 3.90
N ASP A 77 -20.78 4.86 2.80
CA ASP A 77 -20.23 4.40 1.53
C ASP A 77 -18.71 4.19 1.60
N ARG A 78 -18.16 3.54 0.56
CA ARG A 78 -16.73 3.20 0.47
C ARG A 78 -15.81 4.42 0.64
N VAL A 79 -16.16 5.57 0.08
CA VAL A 79 -15.36 6.80 0.16
C VAL A 79 -15.40 7.36 1.58
N SER A 80 -16.58 7.37 2.18
CA SER A 80 -16.79 7.87 3.54
C SER A 80 -16.02 7.07 4.60
N VAL A 81 -15.88 5.75 4.43
CA VAL A 81 -15.10 4.90 5.35
C VAL A 81 -13.60 4.86 5.04
N ARG A 82 -13.19 5.15 3.79
CA ARG A 82 -11.78 5.12 3.35
C ARG A 82 -10.90 6.07 4.17
N ASP A 83 -11.43 7.21 4.55
CA ASP A 83 -10.67 8.25 5.24
C ASP A 83 -10.25 7.82 6.66
N PHE A 84 -11.01 6.93 7.32
CA PHE A 84 -10.57 6.27 8.55
C PHE A 84 -9.32 5.40 8.31
N VAL A 85 -9.31 4.64 7.22
CA VAL A 85 -8.19 3.77 6.84
C VAL A 85 -6.96 4.63 6.52
N ILE A 86 -7.12 5.71 5.75
CA ILE A 86 -6.02 6.64 5.45
C ILE A 86 -5.43 7.22 6.73
N ARG A 87 -6.28 7.66 7.67
CA ARG A 87 -5.82 8.16 8.98
C ARG A 87 -5.07 7.10 9.77
N ALA A 88 -5.61 5.90 9.88
CA ALA A 88 -4.97 4.80 10.60
C ALA A 88 -3.61 4.45 9.98
N SER A 89 -3.56 4.28 8.65
CA SER A 89 -2.36 3.84 7.95
C SER A 89 -1.25 4.90 7.93
N TYR A 90 -1.57 6.12 7.51
CA TYR A 90 -0.56 7.17 7.27
C TYR A 90 -0.40 8.12 8.46
N GLY A 91 -1.50 8.49 9.12
CA GLY A 91 -1.49 9.48 10.20
C GLY A 91 -1.13 8.92 11.57
N MET A 92 -1.43 7.64 11.81
CA MET A 92 -1.14 6.93 13.07
C MET A 92 -0.01 5.89 12.93
N GLY A 93 0.46 5.64 11.71
CA GLY A 93 1.56 4.72 11.45
C GLY A 93 1.19 3.24 11.38
N ASN A 94 -0.10 2.89 11.47
CA ASN A 94 -0.54 1.48 11.45
C ASN A 94 -0.34 0.81 10.08
N GLY A 95 0.00 1.59 9.05
CA GLY A 95 0.37 1.06 7.74
C GLY A 95 1.80 0.50 7.68
N PHE A 96 2.53 0.46 8.79
CA PHE A 96 3.88 -0.08 8.88
C PHE A 96 3.95 -1.20 9.92
N PHE A 97 4.43 -2.37 9.50
CA PHE A 97 4.67 -3.50 10.39
C PHE A 97 6.10 -3.44 10.92
N LEU A 98 6.23 -3.23 12.24
CA LEU A 98 7.52 -3.20 12.96
C LEU A 98 8.25 -4.54 12.93
N LYS A 99 7.50 -5.64 12.84
CA LYS A 99 7.99 -7.00 12.75
C LYS A 99 7.24 -7.72 11.65
N THR A 100 7.92 -8.62 10.96
CA THR A 100 7.34 -9.47 9.93
C THR A 100 7.70 -10.92 10.17
N ASP A 101 6.90 -11.80 9.60
CA ASP A 101 7.11 -13.24 9.52
C ASP A 101 7.75 -13.64 8.18
N ASN A 102 8.39 -12.67 7.52
CA ASN A 102 9.00 -12.83 6.20
C ASN A 102 9.98 -14.00 6.17
N GLU A 103 10.83 -14.16 7.17
CA GLU A 103 11.83 -15.24 7.23
C GLU A 103 11.15 -16.62 7.24
N PHE A 104 10.14 -16.81 8.09
CA PHE A 104 9.37 -18.05 8.16
C PHE A 104 8.67 -18.38 6.84
N LEU A 105 8.20 -17.35 6.14
CA LEU A 105 7.46 -17.46 4.87
C LEU A 105 8.37 -17.41 3.63
N GLY A 106 9.69 -17.27 3.79
CA GLY A 106 10.64 -17.18 2.68
C GLY A 106 10.51 -15.92 1.82
N ILE A 107 10.04 -14.82 2.41
CA ILE A 107 9.86 -13.52 1.73
C ILE A 107 11.12 -12.69 1.95
N ARG A 108 11.73 -12.22 0.86
CA ARG A 108 12.87 -11.31 0.93
C ARG A 108 12.39 -9.88 0.97
N GLN A 109 12.95 -9.08 1.88
CA GLN A 109 12.75 -7.64 1.88
C GLN A 109 13.62 -6.98 0.81
N TRP A 110 13.04 -6.04 0.07
CA TRP A 110 13.72 -5.26 -0.95
C TRP A 110 14.56 -4.13 -0.35
N SER A 111 15.63 -3.76 -1.07
CA SER A 111 16.33 -2.50 -0.84
C SER A 111 15.62 -1.31 -1.49
N ASP A 112 16.09 -0.10 -1.18
CA ASP A 112 15.60 1.14 -1.79
C ASP A 112 15.91 1.18 -3.30
N GLU A 113 17.02 0.59 -3.74
CA GLU A 113 17.39 0.46 -5.16
C GLU A 113 16.40 -0.44 -5.91
N GLU A 114 16.04 -1.58 -5.35
CA GLU A 114 15.05 -2.48 -5.97
C GLU A 114 13.66 -1.84 -6.04
N LEU A 115 13.28 -1.07 -5.00
CA LEU A 115 12.07 -0.25 -5.05
C LEU A 115 12.13 0.76 -6.21
N LYS A 116 13.25 1.48 -6.34
CA LYS A 116 13.45 2.46 -7.41
C LYS A 116 13.35 1.82 -8.78
N GLU A 117 14.01 0.68 -9.00
CA GLU A 117 13.94 -0.09 -10.25
C GLU A 117 12.49 -0.49 -10.59
N GLU A 118 11.74 -0.96 -9.59
CA GLU A 118 10.32 -1.31 -9.77
C GLU A 118 9.47 -0.09 -10.14
N ILE A 119 9.68 1.07 -9.51
CA ILE A 119 8.97 2.30 -9.86
C ILE A 119 9.32 2.74 -11.28
N PHE A 120 10.59 2.69 -11.68
CA PHE A 120 11.04 3.01 -13.03
C PHE A 120 10.38 2.11 -14.07
N ARG A 121 10.29 0.81 -13.78
CA ARG A 121 9.61 -0.17 -14.62
C ARG A 121 8.13 0.16 -14.78
N ARG A 122 7.44 0.53 -13.69
CA ARG A 122 6.00 0.86 -13.69
C ARG A 122 5.67 2.15 -14.42
N VAL A 123 6.48 3.20 -14.25
CA VAL A 123 6.27 4.49 -14.93
C VAL A 123 6.42 4.34 -16.45
N LYS A 124 7.31 3.46 -16.90
CA LYS A 124 7.54 3.17 -18.34
C LYS A 124 6.54 2.15 -18.92
N ALA A 125 5.76 1.47 -18.08
CA ALA A 125 4.80 0.49 -18.54
C ALA A 125 3.59 1.16 -19.20
N LYS A 126 3.05 0.56 -20.27
CA LYS A 126 1.76 1.00 -20.82
C LYS A 126 0.68 0.78 -19.75
N PRO A 127 -0.22 1.75 -19.50
CA PRO A 127 -1.29 1.55 -18.54
C PRO A 127 -2.11 0.31 -18.97
N PRO A 128 -2.49 -0.57 -18.02
CA PRO A 128 -3.40 -1.66 -18.34
C PRO A 128 -4.67 -1.08 -18.98
N VAL A 129 -5.19 -1.77 -19.99
CA VAL A 129 -6.36 -1.36 -20.79
C VAL A 129 -7.47 -0.86 -19.87
N SER A 130 -7.66 0.46 -19.89
CA SER A 130 -8.62 1.29 -19.17
C SER A 130 -9.48 0.64 -18.07
N LEU A 131 -9.19 0.95 -16.80
CA LEU A 131 -10.28 1.22 -15.86
C LEU A 131 -10.80 2.63 -16.23
N LYS A 132 -11.73 2.71 -17.19
CA LYS A 132 -12.47 3.96 -17.40
C LYS A 132 -13.11 4.31 -16.07
N ALA A 133 -12.78 5.48 -15.51
CA ALA A 133 -13.52 6.03 -14.39
C ALA A 133 -15.01 6.02 -14.77
N PRO A 134 -15.93 5.67 -13.85
CA PRO A 134 -17.34 5.94 -14.07
C PRO A 134 -17.47 7.42 -14.42
N LYS A 135 -18.10 7.72 -15.55
CA LYS A 135 -18.52 9.10 -15.85
C LYS A 135 -19.48 9.53 -14.75
N GLU A 136 -19.28 10.77 -14.28
CA GLU A 136 -20.16 11.48 -13.34
C GLU A 136 -21.64 11.39 -13.73
#